data_AF-A0A1M5H217-F1
#
_entry.id   AF-A0A1M5H217-F1
#
_cell.length_a   1.000
_cell.length_b   1.000
_cell.length_c   1.000
_cell.angle_alpha   90.00
_cell.angle_beta   90.00
_cell.angle_gamma   90.00
#
_symmetry.space_group_name_H-M   'P 1'
#
loop_
_entity.id
_entity.type
_entity.pdbx_description
1 polymer ?
#
loop_
_entity_poly.entity_id
_entity_poly.type
_entity_poly.pdbx_seq_one_letter_code
_entity_poly.pdbx_strand_id
1 'polypeptide(L)'
;MTEPVSNDSASLKVFIKEIHKNYEIWYAKTCRLNYRIWYSLQLISLLSGFLTSIFIAYQDKDSWTETTRLISVLIPLFGSLAGTLILQFKIFETWKLREEGRISFQNLVNYSNSQLLKCKSQDDFQKLFEEITLKTNEIENEQSNKFFALYGSNFIASFALEKK
;
A
#
# COMPACT_ATOMS: atom_id res chain seq x y z
N MET A 1 -11.76 45.67 -21.21
CA MET A 1 -10.45 45.36 -20.60
C MET A 1 -10.57 44.01 -19.93
N THR A 2 -10.21 42.94 -20.64
CA THR A 2 -10.09 41.60 -20.06
C THR A 2 -8.74 41.56 -19.35
N GLU A 3 -8.75 41.52 -18.02
CA GLU A 3 -7.54 41.24 -17.24
C GLU A 3 -6.90 39.95 -17.77
N PRO A 4 -5.56 39.90 -17.87
CA PRO A 4 -4.91 38.67 -18.28
C PRO A 4 -5.24 37.61 -17.22
N VAL A 5 -5.97 36.57 -17.62
CA VAL A 5 -6.18 35.37 -16.80
C VAL A 5 -4.79 34.93 -16.34
N SER A 6 -4.49 35.19 -15.07
CA SER A 6 -3.13 35.31 -14.58
C SER A 6 -2.38 33.98 -14.71
N ASN A 7 -1.08 34.07 -14.99
CA ASN A 7 -0.13 32.96 -14.99
C ASN A 7 -0.29 32.03 -13.75
N ASP A 8 -0.77 32.60 -12.64
CA ASP A 8 -0.99 31.94 -11.37
C ASP A 8 -2.06 30.84 -11.42
N SER A 9 -3.19 31.06 -12.12
CA SER A 9 -4.24 30.03 -12.26
C SER A 9 -3.74 28.85 -13.08
N ALA A 10 -2.97 29.11 -14.14
CA ALA A 10 -2.37 28.07 -14.96
C ALA A 10 -1.32 27.28 -14.16
N SER A 11 -0.46 27.98 -13.41
CA SER A 11 0.56 27.38 -12.55
C SER A 11 -0.07 26.50 -11.47
N LEU A 12 -1.14 26.97 -10.83
CA LEU A 12 -1.84 26.19 -9.79
C LEU A 12 -2.51 24.94 -10.36
N LYS A 13 -3.07 24.99 -11.58
CA LYS A 13 -3.58 23.81 -12.28
C LYS A 13 -2.48 22.79 -12.59
N VAL A 14 -1.30 23.25 -12.99
CA VAL A 14 -0.14 22.39 -13.20
C VAL A 14 0.25 21.72 -11.89
N PHE A 15 0.33 22.47 -10.79
CA PHE A 15 0.63 21.93 -9.47
C PHE A 15 -0.39 20.88 -9.00
N ILE A 16 -1.70 21.14 -9.12
CA ILE A 16 -2.74 20.16 -8.80
C ILE A 16 -2.59 18.89 -9.65
N LYS A 17 -2.26 19.04 -10.93
CA LYS A 17 -2.01 17.90 -11.83
C LYS A 17 -0.76 17.12 -11.44
N GLU A 18 0.28 17.79 -10.97
CA GLU A 18 1.47 17.14 -10.42
C GLU A 18 1.14 16.36 -9.15
N ILE A 19 0.30 16.90 -8.26
CA ILE A 19 -0.15 16.17 -7.07
C ILE A 19 -0.87 14.87 -7.47
N HIS A 20 -1.83 14.97 -8.39
CA HIS A 20 -2.55 13.81 -8.92
C HIS A 20 -1.58 12.77 -9.53
N LYS A 21 -0.64 13.22 -10.38
CA LYS A 21 0.26 12.31 -11.09
C LYS A 21 1.31 11.68 -10.19
N ASN A 22 1.92 12.47 -9.31
CA ASN A 22 3.08 12.06 -8.53
C ASN A 22 2.69 11.33 -7.25
N TYR A 23 1.56 11.70 -6.64
CA TYR A 23 1.09 11.07 -5.41
C TYR A 23 -0.09 10.14 -5.68
N GLU A 24 -1.25 10.64 -6.11
CA GLU A 24 -2.46 9.81 -6.21
C GLU A 24 -2.28 8.58 -7.13
N ILE A 25 -1.77 8.77 -8.35
CA ILE A 25 -1.51 7.67 -9.29
C ILE A 25 -0.42 6.73 -8.75
N TRP A 26 0.60 7.26 -8.09
CA TRP A 26 1.65 6.44 -7.50
C TRP A 26 1.09 5.56 -6.38
N TYR A 27 0.32 6.13 -5.45
CA TYR A 27 -0.36 5.39 -4.38
C TYR A 27 -1.32 4.34 -4.97
N ALA A 28 -2.05 4.65 -6.05
CA ALA A 28 -2.92 3.68 -6.71
C ALA A 28 -2.15 2.48 -7.30
N LYS A 29 -1.00 2.72 -7.94
CA LYS A 29 -0.14 1.65 -8.48
C LYS A 29 0.41 0.79 -7.34
N THR A 30 0.93 1.42 -6.29
CA THR A 30 1.50 0.73 -5.13
C THR A 30 0.42 -0.05 -4.37
N CYS A 31 -0.78 0.50 -4.21
CA CYS A 31 -1.92 -0.20 -3.62
C CYS A 31 -2.26 -1.48 -4.39
N ARG A 32 -2.38 -1.41 -5.73
CA ARG A 32 -2.65 -2.59 -6.57
C ARG A 32 -1.55 -3.65 -6.45
N LEU A 33 -0.29 -3.24 -6.38
CA LEU A 33 0.83 -4.18 -6.21
C LEU A 33 0.74 -4.89 -4.86
N ASN A 34 0.54 -4.15 -3.77
CA ASN A 34 0.44 -4.75 -2.43
C ASN A 34 -0.79 -5.66 -2.30
N TYR A 35 -1.94 -5.27 -2.87
CA TYR A 35 -3.12 -6.13 -2.93
C TYR A 35 -2.81 -7.46 -3.64
N ARG A 36 -2.16 -7.41 -4.81
CA ARG A 36 -1.78 -8.62 -5.56
C ARG A 36 -0.85 -9.52 -4.76
N ILE A 37 0.19 -8.95 -4.15
CA ILE A 37 1.14 -9.70 -3.31
C ILE A 37 0.42 -10.35 -2.13
N TRP A 38 -0.36 -9.57 -1.39
CA TRP A 38 -1.12 -10.05 -0.24
C TRP A 38 -2.05 -11.20 -0.64
N TYR A 39 -2.87 -11.00 -1.68
CA TYR A 39 -3.83 -12.00 -2.13
C TYR A 39 -3.14 -13.28 -2.63
N SER A 40 -2.05 -13.15 -3.41
CA SER A 40 -1.29 -14.31 -3.90
C SER A 40 -0.65 -15.11 -2.76
N LEU A 41 -0.03 -14.45 -1.79
CA LEU A 41 0.57 -15.15 -0.65
C LEU A 41 -0.50 -15.80 0.23
N GLN A 42 -1.63 -15.13 0.45
CA GLN A 42 -2.75 -15.68 1.21
C GLN A 42 -3.29 -16.94 0.53
N LEU A 43 -3.43 -16.89 -0.79
CA LEU A 43 -3.90 -18.02 -1.58
C LEU A 43 -2.91 -19.19 -1.55
N ILE A 44 -1.60 -18.93 -1.67
CA ILE A 44 -0.56 -19.96 -1.55
C ILE A 44 -0.63 -20.61 -0.16
N SER A 45 -0.71 -19.80 0.90
CA SER A 45 -0.77 -20.31 2.28
C SER A 45 -2.00 -21.21 2.50
N LEU A 46 -3.17 -20.78 2.03
CA LEU A 46 -4.41 -21.53 2.12
C LEU A 46 -4.38 -22.83 1.27
N LEU A 47 -4.00 -22.71 0.01
CA LEU A 47 -4.01 -23.85 -0.92
C LEU A 47 -2.97 -24.89 -0.55
N SER A 48 -1.81 -24.51 0.01
CA SER A 48 -0.82 -25.47 0.47
C SER A 48 -1.41 -26.48 1.46
N GLY A 49 -2.11 -26.02 2.51
CA GLY A 49 -2.72 -26.94 3.49
C GLY A 49 -3.80 -27.83 2.89
N PHE A 50 -4.65 -27.25 2.03
CA PHE A 50 -5.71 -27.99 1.35
C PHE A 50 -5.17 -29.05 0.39
N LEU A 51 -4.21 -28.68 -0.46
CA LEU A 51 -3.59 -29.57 -1.44
C LEU A 51 -2.76 -30.66 -0.76
N THR A 52 -2.05 -30.35 0.33
CA THR A 52 -1.35 -31.38 1.12
C THR A 52 -2.33 -32.41 1.68
N SER A 53 -3.47 -31.96 2.20
CA SER A 53 -4.49 -32.85 2.76
C SER A 53 -5.07 -33.80 1.69
N ILE A 54 -5.41 -33.26 0.52
CA ILE A 54 -5.84 -34.07 -0.63
C ILE A 54 -4.73 -35.02 -1.06
N PHE A 55 -3.52 -34.52 -1.24
CA PHE A 55 -2.40 -35.30 -1.74
C PHE A 55 -2.12 -36.53 -0.84
N ILE A 56 -2.14 -36.34 0.48
CA ILE A 56 -1.94 -37.42 1.46
C ILE A 56 -3.12 -38.39 1.46
N ALA A 57 -4.36 -37.90 1.35
CA ALA A 57 -5.56 -38.76 1.37
C ALA A 57 -5.63 -39.76 0.21
N TYR A 58 -4.96 -39.47 -0.91
CA TYR A 58 -4.86 -40.36 -2.07
C TYR A 58 -3.60 -41.24 -2.08
N GLN A 59 -2.76 -41.22 -1.04
CA GLN A 59 -1.59 -42.11 -0.96
C GLN A 59 -1.94 -43.43 -0.25
N ASP A 60 -1.53 -44.53 -0.86
CA ASP A 60 -1.52 -45.87 -0.26
C ASP A 60 -0.11 -46.24 0.19
N LYS A 61 0.03 -47.32 0.96
CA LYS A 61 1.35 -47.81 1.41
C LYS A 61 2.32 -48.09 0.26
N ASP A 62 1.80 -48.55 -0.88
CA ASP A 62 2.61 -48.91 -2.04
C ASP A 62 3.03 -47.69 -2.88
N SER A 63 2.31 -46.57 -2.78
CA SER A 63 2.65 -45.32 -3.48
C SER A 63 3.59 -44.43 -2.66
N TRP A 64 3.88 -44.80 -1.41
CA TRP A 64 4.75 -44.05 -0.51
C TRP A 64 6.22 -44.19 -0.87
N THR A 65 6.69 -43.30 -1.74
CA THR A 65 8.07 -43.18 -2.21
C THR A 65 8.77 -41.96 -1.62
N GLU A 66 10.10 -41.89 -1.72
CA GLU A 66 10.87 -40.69 -1.32
C GLU A 66 10.38 -39.41 -2.02
N THR A 67 9.92 -39.51 -3.27
CA THR A 67 9.33 -38.38 -4.00
C THR A 67 8.03 -37.90 -3.35
N THR A 68 7.11 -38.81 -3.00
CA THR A 68 5.86 -38.44 -2.31
C THR A 68 6.11 -37.85 -0.94
N ARG A 69 7.13 -38.34 -0.23
CA ARG A 69 7.57 -37.79 1.05
C ARG A 69 8.11 -36.36 0.89
N LEU A 70 8.94 -36.13 -0.12
CA LEU A 70 9.48 -34.80 -0.42
C LEU A 70 8.36 -33.80 -0.76
N ILE A 71 7.42 -34.18 -1.64
CA ILE A 71 6.28 -33.33 -2.01
C ILE A 71 5.42 -32.99 -0.78
N SER A 72 5.18 -33.98 0.09
CA SER A 72 4.40 -33.81 1.33
C SER A 72 5.03 -32.82 2.31
N VAL A 73 6.35 -32.59 2.21
CA VAL A 73 7.08 -31.59 3.01
C VAL A 73 7.13 -30.24 2.29
N LEU A 74 7.38 -30.23 0.98
CA LEU A 74 7.57 -28.99 0.22
C LEU A 74 6.29 -28.15 0.12
N ILE A 75 5.14 -28.77 -0.14
CA ILE A 75 3.88 -28.03 -0.28
C ILE A 75 3.54 -27.23 1.00
N PRO A 76 3.50 -27.83 2.21
CA PRO A 76 3.21 -27.08 3.43
C PRO A 76 4.34 -26.13 3.81
N LEU A 77 5.61 -26.43 3.47
CA LEU A 77 6.74 -25.51 3.67
C LEU A 77 6.51 -24.18 2.94
N PHE A 78 6.12 -24.21 1.66
CA PHE A 78 5.79 -22.99 0.92
C PHE A 78 4.59 -22.25 1.51
N GLY A 79 3.58 -22.99 1.98
CA GLY A 79 2.40 -22.39 2.63
C GLY A 79 2.75 -21.66 3.93
N SER A 80 3.60 -22.28 4.75
CA SER A 80 4.12 -21.70 6.00
C SER A 80 5.01 -20.49 5.73
N LEU A 81 5.89 -20.57 4.72
CA LEU A 81 6.73 -19.45 4.31
C LEU A 81 5.87 -18.27 3.85
N ALA A 82 4.88 -18.51 2.98
CA ALA A 82 3.98 -17.47 2.51
C ALA A 82 3.22 -16.79 3.67
N GLY A 83 2.68 -17.57 4.61
CA GLY A 83 2.04 -17.03 5.81
C GLY A 83 2.98 -16.20 6.68
N THR A 84 4.22 -16.67 6.86
CA THR A 84 5.26 -15.94 7.60
C THR A 84 5.61 -14.61 6.91
N LEU A 85 5.74 -14.59 5.59
CA LEU A 85 6.01 -13.37 4.83
C LEU A 85 4.89 -12.34 4.99
N ILE A 86 3.63 -12.76 4.95
CA ILE A 86 2.48 -11.85 5.15
C ILE A 86 2.58 -11.15 6.52
N LEU A 87 2.85 -11.92 7.57
CA LEU A 87 2.90 -11.43 8.96
C LEU A 87 4.14 -10.57 9.22
N GLN A 88 5.32 -11.01 8.79
CA GLN A 88 6.59 -10.32 9.05
C GLN A 88 6.67 -9.00 8.29
N PHE A 89 6.25 -9.00 7.02
CA PHE A 89 6.29 -7.78 6.20
C PHE A 89 5.06 -6.88 6.36
N LYS A 90 4.07 -7.29 7.16
CA LYS A 90 2.83 -6.53 7.42
C LYS A 90 2.18 -6.06 6.12
N ILE A 91 2.05 -7.00 5.17
CA ILE A 91 1.68 -6.68 3.78
C ILE A 91 0.27 -6.11 3.72
N PHE A 92 -0.65 -6.61 4.56
CA PHE A 92 -2.01 -6.11 4.65
C PHE A 92 -2.06 -4.67 5.20
N GLU A 93 -1.33 -4.40 6.28
CA GLU A 93 -1.25 -3.07 6.89
C GLU A 93 -0.61 -2.07 5.94
N THR A 94 0.40 -2.50 5.19
CA THR A 94 1.05 -1.69 4.15
C THR A 94 0.09 -1.39 3.01
N TRP A 95 -0.66 -2.39 2.54
CA TRP A 95 -1.70 -2.18 1.54
C TRP A 95 -2.74 -1.16 2.01
N LYS A 96 -3.29 -1.34 3.22
CA LYS A 96 -4.25 -0.44 3.85
C LYS A 96 -3.70 0.98 3.94
N LEU A 97 -2.47 1.14 4.41
CA LEU A 97 -1.80 2.44 4.52
C LEU A 97 -1.73 3.16 3.16
N ARG A 98 -1.36 2.44 2.10
CA ARG A 98 -1.28 3.00 0.76
C ARG A 98 -2.64 3.35 0.17
N GLU A 99 -3.68 2.59 0.51
CA GLU A 99 -5.05 2.93 0.10
C GLU A 99 -5.57 4.18 0.82
N GLU A 100 -5.29 4.32 2.12
CA GLU A 100 -5.59 5.55 2.87
C GLU A 100 -4.90 6.76 2.23
N GLY A 101 -3.61 6.66 1.91
CA GLY A 101 -2.86 7.72 1.22
C GLY A 101 -3.47 8.08 -0.14
N ARG A 102 -3.84 7.07 -0.94
CA ARG A 102 -4.52 7.27 -2.23
C ARG A 102 -5.82 8.07 -2.08
N ILE A 103 -6.65 7.69 -1.11
CA ILE A 103 -7.93 8.35 -0.84
C ILE A 103 -7.70 9.80 -0.38
N SER A 104 -6.75 10.04 0.52
CA SER A 104 -6.41 11.39 0.99
C SER A 104 -5.96 12.31 -0.14
N PHE A 105 -5.09 11.83 -1.04
CA PHE A 105 -4.66 12.61 -2.20
C PHE A 105 -5.77 12.84 -3.22
N GLN A 106 -6.61 11.84 -3.47
CA GLN A 106 -7.78 12.00 -4.33
C GLN A 106 -8.73 13.08 -3.77
N ASN A 107 -8.98 13.06 -2.47
CA ASN A 107 -9.79 14.07 -1.79
C ASN A 107 -9.14 15.46 -1.86
N LEU A 108 -7.81 15.55 -1.71
CA LEU A 108 -7.08 16.81 -1.84
C LEU A 108 -7.20 17.36 -3.27
N VAL A 109 -7.01 16.55 -4.31
CA VAL A 109 -7.16 16.97 -5.71
C VAL A 109 -8.58 17.47 -5.98
N ASN A 110 -9.61 16.75 -5.50
CA ASN A 110 -11.00 17.16 -5.65
C ASN A 110 -11.28 18.49 -4.91
N TYR A 111 -10.78 18.63 -3.69
CA TYR A 111 -10.86 19.86 -2.90
C TYR A 111 -10.21 21.03 -3.65
N SER A 112 -8.97 20.86 -4.10
CA SER A 112 -8.20 21.89 -4.80
C SER A 112 -8.90 22.34 -6.08
N ASN A 113 -9.42 21.41 -6.87
CA ASN A 113 -10.20 21.75 -8.08
C ASN A 113 -11.47 22.53 -7.73
N SER A 114 -12.16 22.17 -6.65
CA SER A 114 -13.36 22.90 -6.20
C SER A 114 -13.04 24.32 -5.73
N GLN A 115 -11.96 24.49 -4.96
CA GLN A 115 -11.57 25.81 -4.45
C GLN A 115 -11.01 26.71 -5.54
N LEU A 116 -10.30 26.14 -6.51
CA LEU A 116 -9.79 26.88 -7.67
C LEU A 116 -10.91 27.61 -8.43
N LEU A 117 -12.11 27.03 -8.50
CA LEU A 117 -13.28 27.65 -9.13
C LEU A 117 -13.81 28.88 -8.37
N LYS A 118 -13.45 29.02 -7.10
CA LYS A 118 -13.88 30.13 -6.23
C LYS A 118 -12.87 31.27 -6.18
N CYS A 119 -11.61 31.02 -6.53
CA CYS A 119 -10.55 32.02 -6.56
C CYS A 119 -10.84 33.10 -7.63
N LYS A 120 -10.77 34.37 -7.24
CA LYS A 120 -11.00 35.50 -8.15
C LYS A 120 -9.82 36.48 -8.18
N SER A 121 -9.00 36.49 -7.13
CA SER A 121 -7.86 37.39 -6.97
C SER A 121 -6.54 36.61 -6.87
N GLN A 122 -5.42 37.29 -7.10
CA GLN A 122 -4.08 36.74 -6.93
C GLN A 122 -3.82 36.23 -5.51
N ASP A 123 -4.31 36.96 -4.50
CA ASP A 123 -4.22 36.57 -3.09
C ASP A 123 -4.97 35.26 -2.81
N ASP A 124 -6.12 35.03 -3.45
CA ASP A 124 -6.86 33.75 -3.34
C ASP A 124 -6.05 32.58 -3.89
N PHE A 125 -5.36 32.78 -5.03
CA PHE A 125 -4.53 31.73 -5.64
C PHE A 125 -3.32 31.40 -4.77
N GLN A 126 -2.66 32.42 -4.20
CA GLN A 126 -1.53 32.23 -3.31
C GLN A 126 -1.94 31.48 -2.04
N LYS A 127 -3.04 31.89 -1.40
CA LYS A 127 -3.58 31.20 -0.21
C LYS A 127 -3.94 29.74 -0.50
N LEU A 128 -4.56 29.48 -1.64
CA LEU A 128 -4.90 28.12 -2.04
C LEU A 128 -3.63 27.27 -2.28
N PHE A 129 -2.62 27.84 -2.93
CA PHE A 129 -1.32 27.16 -3.13
C PHE A 129 -0.66 26.78 -1.79
N GLU A 130 -0.61 27.72 -0.84
CA GLU A 130 -0.07 27.48 0.49
C GLU A 130 -0.85 26.40 1.24
N GLU A 131 -2.19 26.46 1.20
CA GLU A 131 -3.05 25.47 1.83
C GLU A 131 -2.83 24.06 1.24
N ILE A 132 -2.76 23.94 -0.08
CA ILE A 132 -2.54 22.64 -0.75
C ILE A 132 -1.17 22.09 -0.40
N THR A 133 -0.14 22.94 -0.38
CA THR A 133 1.22 22.56 0.01
C THR A 133 1.25 22.04 1.45
N LEU A 134 0.62 22.76 2.39
CA LEU A 134 0.52 22.34 3.79
C LEU A 134 -0.19 20.99 3.93
N LYS A 135 -1.36 20.82 3.31
CA LYS A 135 -2.11 19.55 3.34
C LYS A 135 -1.34 18.40 2.70
N THR A 136 -0.59 18.66 1.64
CA THR A 136 0.28 17.65 1.00
C THR A 136 1.34 17.16 2.01
N ASN A 137 2.00 18.10 2.71
CA ASN A 137 2.98 17.78 3.73
C ASN A 137 2.36 17.04 4.92
N GLU A 138 1.17 17.42 5.36
CA GLU A 138 0.44 16.73 6.43
C GLU A 138 0.15 15.26 6.06
N ILE A 139 -0.36 15.01 4.85
CA ILE A 139 -0.63 13.65 4.37
C ILE A 139 0.66 12.83 4.33
N GLU A 140 1.74 13.36 3.76
CA GLU A 140 3.01 12.63 3.69
C GLU A 140 3.63 12.38 5.06
N ASN A 141 3.56 13.34 5.98
CA ASN A 141 4.01 13.16 7.36
C ASN A 141 3.18 12.11 8.09
N GLU A 142 1.85 12.11 7.93
CA GLU A 142 0.97 11.10 8.49
C GLU A 142 1.30 9.71 7.95
N GLN A 143 1.48 9.59 6.63
CA GLN A 143 1.88 8.34 5.97
C GLN A 143 3.24 7.83 6.46
N SER A 144 4.21 8.73 6.59
CA SER A 144 5.54 8.44 7.14
C SER A 144 5.46 7.94 8.58
N ASN A 145 4.75 8.67 9.44
CA ASN A 145 4.57 8.30 10.86
C ASN A 145 3.88 6.95 11.01
N LYS A 146 2.80 6.71 10.26
CA LYS A 146 2.11 5.41 10.26
C LYS A 146 3.01 4.30 9.74
N PHE A 147 3.79 4.55 8.69
CA PHE A 147 4.75 3.58 8.16
C PHE A 147 5.80 3.20 9.21
N PHE A 148 6.44 4.18 9.85
CA PHE A 148 7.43 3.91 10.88
C PHE A 148 6.81 3.29 12.14
N ALA A 149 5.56 3.60 12.48
CA ALA A 149 4.85 2.93 13.56
C ALA A 149 4.59 1.44 13.25
N LEU A 150 4.39 1.08 11.98
CA LEU A 150 4.25 -0.32 11.58
C LEU A 150 5.56 -1.11 11.75
N TYR A 151 6.73 -0.52 11.48
CA TYR A 151 8.00 -1.26 11.47
C TYR A 151 8.91 -1.01 12.69
N GLY A 152 8.76 0.12 13.38
CA GLY A 152 9.71 0.62 14.38
C GLY A 152 9.70 -0.09 15.73
N SER A 153 8.61 -0.75 16.13
CA SER A 153 8.49 -1.39 17.46
C SER A 153 8.74 -2.90 17.47
N ASN A 154 8.43 -3.60 16.37
CA ASN A 154 8.35 -5.06 16.39
C ASN A 154 9.63 -5.75 15.90
N PHE A 155 10.45 -5.09 15.08
CA PHE A 155 11.68 -5.70 14.57
C PHE A 155 12.73 -5.93 15.68
N ILE A 156 12.88 -4.99 16.62
CA ILE A 156 13.83 -5.15 17.73
C ILE A 156 13.30 -6.13 18.79
N ALA A 157 11.98 -6.13 19.03
CA ALA A 157 11.36 -7.02 20.01
C ALA A 157 11.34 -8.50 19.58
N SER A 158 11.24 -8.80 18.28
CA SER A 158 11.23 -10.18 17.79
C SER A 158 12.58 -10.91 17.94
N PHE A 159 13.70 -10.18 17.97
CA PHE A 159 15.03 -10.76 18.23
C PHE A 159 15.42 -10.73 19.73
N ALA A 160 14.74 -9.94 20.55
CA ALA A 160 15.05 -9.82 21.97
C ALA A 160 14.48 -10.97 22.83
N LEU A 161 13.52 -11.76 22.30
CA LEU A 161 12.83 -12.82 23.04
C LEU A 161 13.46 -14.22 22.92
N GLU A 162 14.53 -14.41 22.13
CA GLU A 162 15.23 -15.70 22.00
C GLU A 162 16.31 -15.96 23.07
N LYS A 163 16.22 -15.30 24.23
CA LYS A 163 17.04 -15.65 25.41
C LYS A 163 16.15 -16.04 26.59
N LYS A 164 15.62 -17.27 26.58
CA LYS A 164 15.29 -18.02 27.79
C LYS A 164 15.42 -19.51 27.54
#